data_AF-A0A7S1UBZ5-F1
#
_entry.id   AF-A0A7S1UBZ5-F1
#
_cell.length_a   1.000
_cell.length_b   1.000
_cell.length_c   1.000
_cell.angle_alpha   90.00
_cell.angle_beta   90.00
_cell.angle_gamma   90.00
#
_symmetry.space_group_name_H-M   'P 1'
#
loop_
_entity.id
_entity.type
_entity.pdbx_description
1 polymer ?
#
loop_
_entity_poly.entity_id
_entity_poly.type
_entity_poly.pdbx_seq_one_letter_code
_entity_poly.pdbx_strand_id
1 'polypeptide(L)'
;NPNPNPNPKAGRLQILKIHTKSMRSAGRITNEAVAYLPELAEVTKNFSGAEIEGLIRAAAQYALRRGLQTDDEASSRKVDIDAVIVEKEDLENAFNNDITPA
;
A
#
# COMPACT_ATOMS: atom_id res chain seq x y z
N ASN A 1 7.69 -22.02 -28.75
CA ASN A 1 9.02 -21.73 -28.19
C ASN A 1 8.84 -20.63 -27.15
N PRO A 2 9.05 -20.91 -25.85
CA PRO A 2 8.48 -20.11 -24.77
C PRO A 2 9.32 -18.85 -24.56
N ASN A 3 8.67 -17.76 -24.12
CA ASN A 3 9.37 -16.60 -23.57
C ASN A 3 9.13 -16.58 -22.05
N PRO A 4 9.80 -17.42 -21.24
CA PRO A 4 9.68 -17.37 -19.80
C PRO A 4 10.72 -16.39 -19.28
N ASN A 5 10.48 -15.09 -19.50
CA ASN A 5 11.11 -14.09 -18.66
C ASN A 5 10.03 -13.23 -18.02
N PRO A 6 9.28 -13.77 -17.04
CA PRO A 6 8.40 -12.96 -16.24
C PRO A 6 9.31 -12.13 -15.35
N ASN A 7 9.69 -10.93 -15.78
CA ASN A 7 10.46 -10.01 -14.94
C ASN A 7 9.73 -9.92 -13.58
N PRO A 8 10.26 -10.49 -12.49
CA PRO A 8 9.49 -10.64 -11.25
C PRO A 8 9.05 -9.28 -10.71
N LYS A 9 9.85 -8.24 -10.96
CA LYS A 9 9.52 -6.84 -10.67
C LYS A 9 8.28 -6.36 -11.41
N ALA A 10 8.14 -6.69 -12.70
CA ALA A 10 6.99 -6.29 -13.49
C ALA A 10 5.69 -6.93 -12.98
N GLY A 11 5.76 -8.21 -12.59
CA GLY A 11 4.63 -8.91 -11.96
C GLY A 11 4.20 -8.25 -10.64
N ARG A 12 5.15 -7.95 -9.75
CA ARG A 12 4.86 -7.26 -8.48
C ARG A 12 4.30 -5.86 -8.67
N LEU A 13 4.87 -5.09 -9.60
CA LEU A 13 4.35 -3.76 -9.94
C LEU A 13 2.92 -3.84 -10.47
N GLN A 14 2.59 -4.86 -11.26
CA GLN A 14 1.23 -5.06 -11.75
C GLN A 14 0.26 -5.37 -10.60
N ILE A 15 0.66 -6.23 -9.65
CA ILE A 15 -0.12 -6.54 -8.45
C ILE A 15 -0.37 -5.26 -7.65
N LEU A 16 0.69 -4.51 -7.32
CA LEU A 16 0.60 -3.22 -6.63
C LEU A 16 -0.37 -2.26 -7.34
N LYS A 17 -0.28 -2.16 -8.67
CA LYS A 17 -1.19 -1.32 -9.47
C LYS A 17 -2.64 -1.80 -9.44
N ILE A 18 -2.89 -3.11 -9.42
CA ILE A 18 -4.25 -3.67 -9.32
C ILE A 18 -4.87 -3.29 -7.98
N HIS A 19 -4.15 -3.50 -6.87
CA HIS A 19 -4.66 -3.21 -5.53
C HIS A 19 -4.78 -1.71 -5.22
N THR A 20 -4.00 -0.86 -5.89
CA THR A 20 -4.09 0.61 -5.74
C THR A 20 -5.01 1.28 -6.76
N LYS A 21 -5.48 0.59 -7.80
CA LYS A 21 -6.35 1.16 -8.85
C LYS A 21 -7.68 1.68 -8.28
N SER A 22 -8.32 0.93 -7.40
CA SER A 22 -9.56 1.34 -6.74
C SER A 22 -9.33 2.54 -5.83
N MET A 23 -8.25 2.51 -5.04
CA MET A 23 -7.85 3.63 -4.17
C MET A 23 -7.62 4.90 -4.99
N ARG A 24 -6.91 4.81 -6.11
CA ARG A 24 -6.66 5.96 -7.00
C ARG A 24 -7.93 6.52 -7.61
N SER A 25 -8.83 5.64 -8.05
CA SER A 25 -10.11 6.06 -8.64
C SER A 25 -11.03 6.72 -7.61
N ALA A 26 -10.89 6.35 -6.34
CA ALA A 26 -11.63 6.93 -5.22
C ALA A 26 -10.92 8.15 -4.57
N GLY A 27 -9.75 8.57 -5.08
CA GLY A 27 -8.98 9.66 -4.46
C GLY A 27 -8.37 9.31 -3.09
N ARG A 28 -8.23 8.01 -2.78
CA ARG A 28 -7.76 7.47 -1.48
C ARG A 28 -6.28 7.09 -1.48
N ILE A 29 -5.51 7.59 -2.43
CA ILE A 29 -4.07 7.41 -2.48
C ILE A 29 -3.46 8.65 -3.14
N THR A 30 -2.38 9.13 -2.56
CA THR A 30 -1.66 10.31 -3.07
C THR A 30 -0.90 9.99 -4.36
N ASN A 31 -0.60 11.03 -5.15
CA ASN A 31 0.20 10.87 -6.36
C ASN A 31 1.62 10.41 -6.02
N GLU A 32 2.15 10.87 -4.89
CA GLU A 32 3.44 10.50 -4.32
C GLU A 32 3.49 9.01 -3.99
N ALA A 33 2.45 8.47 -3.34
CA ALA A 33 2.33 7.04 -3.06
C ALA A 33 2.25 6.21 -4.36
N VAL A 34 1.50 6.68 -5.36
CA VAL A 34 1.42 6.02 -6.67
C VAL A 34 2.77 6.04 -7.41
N ALA A 35 3.50 7.15 -7.33
CA ALA A 35 4.83 7.30 -7.93
C ALA A 35 5.88 6.40 -7.26
N TYR A 36 5.68 6.03 -6.00
CA TYR A 36 6.56 5.15 -5.23
C TYR A 36 6.37 3.64 -5.54
N LEU A 37 5.23 3.22 -6.11
CA LEU A 37 4.96 1.79 -6.39
C LEU A 37 6.05 1.05 -7.19
N PRO A 38 6.73 1.64 -8.20
CA PRO A 38 7.84 0.99 -8.90
C PRO A 38 9.04 0.70 -8.00
N GLU A 39 9.37 1.60 -7.07
CA GLU A 39 10.44 1.44 -6.09
C GLU A 39 10.05 0.39 -5.05
N LEU A 40 8.79 0.42 -4.58
CA LEU A 40 8.24 -0.60 -3.71
C LEU A 40 8.31 -2.01 -4.35
N ALA A 41 8.07 -2.12 -5.66
CA ALA A 41 8.22 -3.38 -6.40
C ALA A 41 9.69 -3.85 -6.51
N GLU A 42 10.65 -2.93 -6.44
CA GLU A 42 12.08 -3.25 -6.39
C GLU A 42 12.50 -3.80 -5.03
N VAL A 43 11.97 -3.28 -3.93
CA VAL A 43 12.37 -3.72 -2.58
C VAL A 43 11.63 -4.97 -2.11
N THR A 44 10.45 -5.28 -2.69
CA THR A 44 9.64 -6.47 -2.36
C THR A 44 10.02 -7.73 -3.16
N LYS A 45 11.31 -7.94 -3.47
CA LYS A 45 11.76 -8.98 -4.45
C LYS A 45 11.32 -10.41 -4.12
N ASN A 46 11.21 -10.74 -2.85
CA ASN A 46 10.90 -12.08 -2.35
C ASN A 46 9.43 -12.25 -1.96
N PHE A 47 8.60 -11.23 -2.18
CA PHE A 47 7.22 -11.26 -1.74
C PHE A 47 6.36 -12.00 -2.77
N SER A 48 5.53 -12.89 -2.27
CA SER A 48 4.39 -13.47 -2.99
C SER A 48 3.29 -12.43 -3.22
N GLY A 49 2.33 -12.76 -4.09
CA GLY A 49 1.18 -11.88 -4.33
C GLY A 49 0.37 -11.58 -3.06
N ALA A 50 0.26 -12.55 -2.15
CA ALA A 50 -0.45 -12.39 -0.89
C ALA A 50 0.29 -11.45 0.09
N GLU A 51 1.62 -11.50 0.14
CA GLU A 51 2.41 -10.57 0.96
C GLU A 51 2.32 -9.13 0.44
N ILE A 52 2.27 -8.95 -0.89
CA ILE A 52 2.06 -7.64 -1.50
C ILE A 52 0.67 -7.09 -1.18
N GLU A 53 -0.36 -7.93 -1.24
CA GLU A 53 -1.71 -7.55 -0.81
C GLU A 53 -1.76 -7.18 0.68
N GLY A 54 -1.10 -7.99 1.53
CA GLY A 54 -0.94 -7.73 2.96
C GLY A 54 -0.29 -6.37 3.23
N LEU A 55 0.78 -6.04 2.49
CA LEU A 55 1.46 -4.75 2.60
C LEU A 55 0.54 -3.58 2.24
N ILE A 56 -0.23 -3.66 1.14
CA ILE A 56 -1.18 -2.60 0.77
C ILE A 56 -2.27 -2.44 1.84
N ARG A 57 -2.74 -3.54 2.42
CA ARG A 57 -3.73 -3.52 3.49
C ARG A 57 -3.16 -2.92 4.78
N ALA A 58 -1.92 -3.23 5.14
CA ALA A 58 -1.23 -2.63 6.27
C ALA A 58 -1.05 -1.11 6.06
N ALA A 59 -0.67 -0.67 4.85
CA ALA A 59 -0.57 0.75 4.53
C ALA A 59 -1.90 1.48 4.71
N ALA A 60 -3.02 0.88 4.29
CA ALA A 60 -4.35 1.44 4.57
C ALA A 60 -4.65 1.53 6.07
N GLN A 61 -4.16 0.59 6.88
CA GLN A 61 -4.30 0.65 8.35
C GLN A 61 -3.43 1.75 8.98
N TYR A 62 -2.21 1.99 8.49
CA TYR A 62 -1.41 3.15 8.93
C TYR A 62 -2.12 4.46 8.60
N ALA A 63 -2.63 4.59 7.38
CA ALA A 63 -3.38 5.77 6.95
C ALA A 63 -4.63 5.99 7.83
N LEU A 64 -5.34 4.90 8.18
CA LEU A 64 -6.46 4.94 9.11
C LEU A 64 -6.02 5.45 10.48
N ARG A 65 -5.00 4.84 11.09
CA ARG A 65 -4.50 5.22 12.42
C ARG A 65 -4.03 6.67 12.47
N ARG A 66 -3.39 7.16 11.41
CA ARG A 66 -3.00 8.57 11.25
C ARG A 66 -4.21 9.50 11.23
N GLY A 67 -5.25 9.13 10.48
CA GLY A 67 -6.54 9.83 10.51
C GLY A 67 -7.14 9.91 11.92
N LEU A 68 -7.03 8.84 12.72
CA LEU A 68 -7.54 8.80 14.10
C LEU A 68 -6.76 9.70 15.06
N GLN A 69 -5.43 9.67 14.99
CA GLN A 69 -4.58 10.47 15.89
C GLN A 69 -4.73 11.97 15.65
N THR A 70 -5.05 12.38 14.42
CA THR A 70 -5.28 13.80 14.12
C THR A 70 -6.59 14.31 14.75
N ASP A 71 -7.50 13.39 15.12
CA ASP A 71 -8.79 13.63 15.77
C ASP A 71 -8.75 13.30 17.28
N ASP A 72 -7.71 13.76 18.01
CA ASP A 72 -7.53 13.55 19.47
C ASP A 72 -8.73 14.02 20.35
N GLU A 73 -9.74 14.67 19.77
CA GLU A 73 -11.00 15.09 20.40
C GLU A 73 -12.22 14.22 19.98
N ALA A 74 -12.08 12.90 19.84
CA ALA A 74 -13.19 12.07 19.36
C ALA A 74 -13.32 10.68 20.01
N SER A 75 -13.69 10.63 21.30
CA SER A 75 -14.28 9.43 21.93
C SER A 75 -15.66 9.02 21.35
N SER A 76 -16.08 9.52 20.18
CA SER A 76 -17.44 9.26 19.65
C SER A 76 -17.68 9.49 18.15
N ARG A 77 -16.70 9.86 17.33
CA ARG A 77 -16.94 10.00 15.87
C ARG A 77 -16.67 8.68 15.14
N LYS A 78 -17.63 8.28 14.29
CA LYS A 78 -17.38 7.24 13.29
C LYS A 78 -16.26 7.73 12.39
N VAL A 79 -15.15 7.01 12.43
CA VAL A 79 -14.05 7.18 11.50
C VAL A 79 -14.60 6.93 10.12
N ASP A 80 -14.52 7.93 9.26
CA ASP A 80 -14.85 7.73 7.87
C ASP A 80 -13.69 6.97 7.20
N ILE A 81 -13.79 5.64 7.24
CA ILE A 81 -12.84 4.73 6.60
C ILE A 81 -12.71 5.05 5.11
N ASP A 82 -13.77 5.62 4.52
CA ASP A 82 -13.84 6.02 3.13
C ASP A 82 -13.16 7.37 2.83
N ALA A 83 -12.84 8.18 3.85
CA ALA A 83 -12.13 9.45 3.72
C ALA A 83 -10.60 9.30 3.86
N VAL A 84 -10.10 8.12 4.20
CA VAL A 84 -8.68 7.90 4.43
C VAL A 84 -7.90 7.88 3.11
N ILE A 85 -6.84 8.68 3.06
CA ILE A 85 -5.93 8.79 1.93
C ILE A 85 -4.60 8.13 2.28
N VAL A 86 -4.22 7.10 1.53
CA VAL A 86 -2.93 6.42 1.67
C VAL A 86 -1.81 7.31 1.14
N GLU A 87 -0.83 7.58 2.00
CA GLU A 87 0.37 8.35 1.68
C GLU A 87 1.58 7.44 1.45
N LYS A 88 2.64 8.00 0.88
CA LYS A 88 3.90 7.26 0.63
C LYS A 88 4.45 6.70 1.95
N GLU A 89 4.37 7.50 3.00
CA GLU A 89 4.87 7.15 4.33
C GLU A 89 4.09 5.98 4.94
N ASP A 90 2.79 5.85 4.64
CA ASP A 90 1.98 4.70 5.06
C ASP A 90 2.47 3.39 4.39
N LEU A 91 2.88 3.46 3.12
CA LEU A 91 3.48 2.32 2.40
C LEU A 91 4.88 1.96 2.95
N GLU A 92 5.68 2.97 3.29
CA GLU A 92 7.00 2.79 3.90
C GLU A 92 6.88 2.18 5.31
N ASN A 93 5.93 2.66 6.11
CA ASN A 93 5.64 2.12 7.44
C ASN A 93 5.16 0.67 7.37
N ALA A 94 4.28 0.35 6.42
CA ALA A 94 3.83 -1.02 6.20
C ALA A 94 5.00 -1.94 5.81
N PHE A 95 5.87 -1.49 4.92
CA PHE A 95 7.04 -2.27 4.51
C PHE A 95 8.03 -2.49 5.68
N ASN A 96 8.30 -1.45 6.48
CA ASN A 96 9.31 -1.49 7.53
C ASN A 96 8.86 -2.21 8.82
N ASN A 97 7.57 -2.14 9.17
CA ASN A 97 7.08 -2.58 10.48
C ASN A 97 6.27 -3.88 10.44
N ASP A 98 5.53 -4.15 9.36
CA ASP A 98 4.64 -5.31 9.27
C ASP A 98 5.19 -6.44 8.41
N ILE A 99 6.30 -6.22 7.72
CA ILE A 99 6.97 -7.26 6.95
C ILE A 99 8.37 -7.50 7.51
N THR A 100 8.48 -8.45 8.44
CA THR A 100 9.78 -9.05 8.77
C THR A 100 10.25 -9.89 7.58
N PRO A 101 11.49 -9.70 7.09
CA PRO A 101 12.09 -10.68 6.18
C PRO A 101 12.11 -12.04 6.90
N ALA A 102 11.54 -13.06 6.27
CA ALA A 102 11.74 -14.46 6.69
C ALA A 102 13.21 -14.88 6.51
#